data_AF-A0A6A8LQ94-F1
#
_entry.id   AF-A0A6A8LQ94-F1
#
_cell.length_a   1.000
_cell.length_b   1.000
_cell.length_c   1.000
_cell.angle_alpha   90.00
_cell.angle_beta   90.00
_cell.angle_gamma   90.00
#
_symmetry.space_group_name_H-M   'P 1'
#
loop_
_entity.id
_entity.type
_entity.pdbx_description
1 polymer ?
#
loop_
_entity_poly.entity_id
_entity_poly.type
_entity_poly.pdbx_seq_one_letter_code
_entity_poly.pdbx_strand_id
1 'polypeptide(L)'
;GASLDEIESFSKNALPNLKTIGVALSAATVPEVGKPGFELAEDEIEYGVGIHSEPGYRREKIKPSKELVAELIEKLDEELHLDKDKKYAVLINGMGATPLMEQYVFGNDVLDALEAKGVKPVFTKAGNYMTSIEMAGISLTIFELAEDKWLDYLNYPVETIAW
;
A
#
# COMPACT_ATOMS: atom_id res chain seq x y z
N GLY A 1 21.73 -6.79 20.14
CA GLY A 1 20.81 -7.05 19.03
C GLY A 1 20.15 -8.40 19.25
N ALA A 2 19.02 -8.64 18.62
CA ALA A 2 18.33 -9.92 18.64
C ALA A 2 19.17 -11.01 17.92
N SER A 3 18.96 -12.26 18.32
CA SER A 3 19.46 -13.46 17.64
C SER A 3 18.71 -13.73 16.33
N LEU A 4 19.25 -14.63 15.49
CA LEU A 4 18.59 -15.03 14.24
C LEU A 4 17.20 -15.63 14.49
N ASP A 5 17.08 -16.50 15.51
CA ASP A 5 15.82 -17.15 15.86
C ASP A 5 14.76 -16.13 16.31
N GLU A 6 15.17 -15.10 17.07
CA GLU A 6 14.29 -14.01 17.48
C GLU A 6 13.82 -13.18 16.27
N ILE A 7 14.71 -12.92 15.29
CA ILE A 7 14.37 -12.18 14.06
C ILE A 7 13.41 -13.01 13.18
N GLU A 8 13.66 -14.32 13.04
CA GLU A 8 12.77 -15.21 12.30
C GLU A 8 11.39 -15.30 12.96
N SER A 9 11.36 -15.44 14.29
CA SER A 9 10.12 -15.47 15.07
C SER A 9 9.33 -14.18 14.91
N PHE A 10 10.00 -13.03 15.01
CA PHE A 10 9.39 -11.72 14.73
C PHE A 10 8.79 -11.67 13.32
N SER A 11 9.56 -12.07 12.29
CA SER A 11 9.11 -12.01 10.90
C SER A 11 7.87 -12.89 10.66
N LYS A 12 7.85 -14.12 11.21
CA LYS A 12 6.70 -15.03 11.11
C LYS A 12 5.45 -14.49 11.80
N ASN A 13 5.62 -13.69 12.86
CA ASN A 13 4.51 -13.05 13.56
C ASN A 13 4.04 -11.77 12.85
N ALA A 14 4.96 -10.96 12.33
CA ALA A 14 4.63 -9.69 11.66
C ALA A 14 3.96 -9.90 10.29
N LEU A 15 4.45 -10.85 9.47
CA LEU A 15 4.01 -11.02 8.09
C LEU A 15 2.50 -11.25 7.91
N PRO A 16 1.82 -12.11 8.70
CA PRO A 16 0.37 -12.32 8.56
C PRO A 16 -0.48 -11.06 8.82
N ASN A 17 0.05 -10.12 9.60
CA ASN A 17 -0.62 -8.89 10.03
C ASN A 17 -0.45 -7.73 9.03
N LEU A 18 0.32 -7.94 7.95
CA LEU A 18 0.62 -6.94 6.93
C LEU A 18 -0.08 -7.33 5.63
N LYS A 19 -0.98 -6.47 5.16
CA LYS A 19 -1.73 -6.67 3.91
C LYS A 19 -1.58 -5.46 3.01
N THR A 20 -1.40 -5.73 1.71
CA THR A 20 -1.18 -4.72 0.69
C THR A 20 -2.07 -5.00 -0.52
N ILE A 21 -2.65 -3.96 -1.09
CA ILE A 21 -3.36 -4.03 -2.36
C ILE A 21 -3.02 -2.79 -3.20
N GLY A 22 -2.85 -2.98 -4.50
CA GLY A 22 -2.48 -1.93 -5.45
C GLY A 22 -3.57 -1.64 -6.47
N VAL A 23 -3.50 -0.47 -7.10
CA VAL A 23 -4.27 -0.11 -8.30
C VAL A 23 -3.37 0.62 -9.28
N ALA A 24 -3.43 0.24 -10.55
CA ALA A 24 -2.73 0.93 -11.65
C ALA A 24 -3.71 1.74 -12.49
N LEU A 25 -3.22 2.90 -12.93
CA LEU A 25 -3.81 3.75 -13.96
C LEU A 25 -3.08 3.58 -15.31
N SER A 26 -1.81 3.16 -15.28
CA SER A 26 -1.04 2.78 -16.47
C SER A 26 -0.06 1.66 -16.13
N ALA A 27 0.38 0.90 -17.12
CA ALA A 27 1.44 -0.11 -16.94
C ALA A 27 2.84 0.53 -16.95
N ALA A 28 3.83 -0.21 -16.46
CA ALA A 28 5.23 0.09 -16.66
C ALA A 28 5.74 -0.45 -18.01
N THR A 29 6.79 0.17 -18.54
CA THR A 29 7.53 -0.29 -19.70
C THR A 29 8.89 -0.81 -19.27
N VAL A 30 9.11 -2.11 -19.40
CA VAL A 30 10.45 -2.67 -19.21
C VAL A 30 11.34 -2.19 -20.37
N PRO A 31 12.48 -1.51 -20.11
CA PRO A 31 13.27 -0.88 -21.17
C PRO A 31 13.73 -1.83 -22.26
N GLU A 32 14.06 -3.07 -21.89
CA GLU A 32 14.48 -4.13 -22.84
C GLU A 32 13.33 -4.58 -23.75
N VAL A 33 12.09 -4.59 -23.23
CA VAL A 33 10.90 -5.04 -23.95
C VAL A 33 10.36 -3.92 -24.84
N GLY A 34 10.51 -2.66 -24.44
CA GLY A 34 10.17 -1.48 -25.23
C GLY A 34 8.67 -1.25 -25.45
N LYS A 35 7.81 -2.00 -24.75
CA LYS A 35 6.35 -1.84 -24.75
C LYS A 35 5.77 -2.05 -23.34
N PRO A 36 4.59 -1.51 -23.04
CA PRO A 36 3.95 -1.66 -21.73
C PRO A 36 3.69 -3.13 -21.38
N GLY A 37 3.77 -3.46 -20.08
CA GLY A 37 3.50 -4.82 -19.57
C GLY A 37 2.04 -5.26 -19.77
N PHE A 38 1.11 -4.31 -19.78
CA PHE A 38 -0.29 -4.47 -20.14
C PHE A 38 -0.85 -3.15 -20.70
N GLU A 39 -2.02 -3.22 -21.33
CA GLU A 39 -2.73 -2.04 -21.86
C GLU A 39 -4.04 -1.82 -21.10
N LEU A 40 -4.31 -0.54 -20.81
CA LEU A 40 -5.56 0.01 -20.30
C LEU A 40 -6.01 1.13 -21.23
N ALA A 41 -7.31 1.28 -21.43
CA ALA A 41 -7.84 2.49 -22.06
C ALA A 41 -7.57 3.73 -21.17
N GLU A 42 -7.63 4.94 -21.74
CA GLU A 42 -7.38 6.19 -21.00
C GLU A 42 -8.31 6.38 -19.78
N ASP A 43 -9.50 5.76 -19.83
CA ASP A 43 -10.50 5.83 -18.77
C ASP A 43 -10.59 4.52 -17.98
N GLU A 44 -9.58 3.64 -18.03
CA GLU A 44 -9.52 2.38 -17.31
C GLU A 44 -8.45 2.36 -16.22
N ILE A 45 -8.73 1.56 -15.18
CA ILE A 45 -7.82 1.22 -14.09
C ILE A 45 -7.81 -0.30 -13.89
N GLU A 46 -6.78 -0.81 -13.22
CA GLU A 46 -6.66 -2.23 -12.87
C GLU A 46 -6.32 -2.41 -11.39
N TYR A 47 -7.22 -3.08 -10.65
CA TYR A 47 -7.06 -3.39 -9.24
C TYR A 47 -6.25 -4.68 -9.03
N GLY A 48 -5.39 -4.68 -8.02
CA GLY A 48 -4.57 -5.83 -7.62
C GLY A 48 -3.37 -6.08 -8.50
N VAL A 49 -2.89 -5.05 -9.22
CA VAL A 49 -1.67 -5.16 -10.02
C VAL A 49 -0.45 -5.48 -9.17
N GLY A 50 0.45 -6.31 -9.73
CA GLY A 50 1.75 -6.60 -9.15
C GLY A 50 2.80 -5.54 -9.48
N ILE A 51 3.97 -5.64 -8.82
CA ILE A 51 5.09 -4.71 -9.01
C ILE A 51 5.86 -4.93 -10.31
N HIS A 52 5.59 -6.00 -11.06
CA HIS A 52 6.20 -6.26 -12.37
C HIS A 52 5.17 -6.21 -13.50
N SER A 53 4.09 -5.45 -13.31
CA SER A 53 2.98 -5.35 -14.27
C SER A 53 2.23 -6.67 -14.48
N GLU A 54 2.20 -7.54 -13.48
CA GLU A 54 1.29 -8.69 -13.48
C GLU A 54 -0.17 -8.20 -13.50
N PRO A 55 -1.05 -8.85 -14.29
CA PRO A 55 -2.47 -8.51 -14.35
C PRO A 55 -3.12 -8.53 -12.98
N GLY A 56 -4.03 -7.58 -12.77
CA GLY A 56 -4.81 -7.50 -11.55
C GLY A 56 -5.99 -8.47 -11.54
N TYR A 57 -6.82 -8.38 -10.50
CA TYR A 57 -8.04 -9.21 -10.41
C TYR A 57 -9.26 -8.56 -11.07
N ARG A 58 -9.24 -7.24 -11.32
CA ARG A 58 -10.38 -6.52 -11.89
C ARG A 58 -9.98 -5.25 -12.62
N ARG A 59 -10.47 -5.10 -13.86
CA ARG A 59 -10.40 -3.85 -14.62
C ARG A 59 -11.72 -3.10 -14.50
N GLU A 60 -11.65 -1.78 -14.41
CA GLU A 60 -12.84 -0.94 -14.28
C GLU A 60 -12.58 0.45 -14.88
N LYS A 61 -13.63 1.26 -15.02
CA LYS A 61 -13.46 2.68 -15.36
C LYS A 61 -12.80 3.44 -14.22
N ILE A 62 -12.02 4.46 -14.55
CA ILE A 62 -11.42 5.37 -13.57
C ILE A 62 -12.51 6.01 -12.71
N LYS A 63 -12.23 6.11 -11.41
CA LYS A 63 -13.15 6.65 -10.40
C LYS A 63 -12.45 7.72 -9.56
N PRO A 64 -13.22 8.59 -8.87
CA PRO A 64 -12.67 9.46 -7.84
C PRO A 64 -11.89 8.67 -6.78
N SER A 65 -10.84 9.27 -6.23
CA SER A 65 -9.95 8.67 -5.22
C SER A 65 -10.72 8.00 -4.06
N LYS A 66 -11.78 8.66 -3.54
CA LYS A 66 -12.66 8.11 -2.49
C LYS A 66 -13.24 6.74 -2.82
N GLU A 67 -13.64 6.51 -4.07
CA GLU A 67 -14.20 5.23 -4.50
C GLU A 67 -13.11 4.17 -4.67
N LEU A 68 -11.91 4.56 -5.12
CA LEU A 68 -10.74 3.66 -5.15
C LEU A 68 -10.38 3.20 -3.73
N VAL A 69 -10.29 4.15 -2.80
CA VAL A 69 -10.02 3.88 -1.39
C VAL A 69 -11.07 2.97 -0.78
N ALA A 70 -12.36 3.19 -1.05
CA ALA A 70 -13.43 2.35 -0.52
C ALA A 70 -13.25 0.88 -0.94
N GLU A 71 -12.96 0.62 -2.21
CA GLU A 71 -12.67 -0.74 -2.71
C GLU A 71 -11.43 -1.34 -2.02
N LEU A 72 -10.31 -0.60 -1.95
CA LEU A 72 -9.07 -1.12 -1.37
C LEU A 72 -9.24 -1.41 0.13
N ILE A 73 -9.90 -0.52 0.87
CA ILE A 73 -10.18 -0.68 2.30
C ILE A 73 -11.11 -1.87 2.53
N GLU A 74 -12.16 -2.05 1.73
CA GLU A 74 -13.06 -3.21 1.85
C GLU A 74 -12.28 -4.53 1.68
N LYS A 75 -11.43 -4.62 0.65
CA LYS A 75 -10.59 -5.82 0.41
C LYS A 75 -9.58 -6.07 1.53
N LEU A 76 -8.96 -5.02 2.07
CA LEU A 76 -8.04 -5.16 3.19
C LEU A 76 -8.77 -5.55 4.49
N ASP A 77 -9.99 -5.05 4.70
CA ASP A 77 -10.81 -5.34 5.87
C ASP A 77 -11.37 -6.78 5.85
N GLU A 78 -11.67 -7.33 4.67
CA GLU A 78 -11.99 -8.76 4.51
C GLU A 78 -10.86 -9.67 5.02
N GLU A 79 -9.60 -9.24 4.90
CA GLU A 79 -8.41 -10.01 5.28
C GLU A 79 -7.91 -9.71 6.70
N LEU A 80 -8.00 -8.45 7.15
CA LEU A 80 -7.48 -8.00 8.44
C LEU A 80 -8.53 -8.00 9.54
N HIS A 81 -9.81 -7.90 9.19
CA HIS A 81 -10.92 -7.67 10.12
C HIS A 81 -10.60 -6.49 11.06
N LEU A 82 -10.55 -5.29 10.46
CA LEU A 82 -10.15 -4.07 11.14
C LEU A 82 -10.99 -3.84 12.40
N ASP A 83 -10.29 -3.51 13.49
CA ASP A 83 -10.86 -3.36 14.81
C ASP A 83 -10.39 -2.04 15.43
N LYS A 84 -11.35 -1.20 15.83
CA LYS A 84 -11.12 0.09 16.48
C LYS A 84 -10.27 0.00 17.76
N ASP A 85 -10.25 -1.16 18.40
CA ASP A 85 -9.52 -1.38 19.66
C ASP A 85 -8.06 -1.80 19.42
N LYS A 86 -7.64 -1.93 18.15
CA LYS A 86 -6.29 -2.29 17.72
C LYS A 86 -5.52 -1.11 17.13
N LYS A 87 -4.19 -1.29 16.99
CA LYS A 87 -3.27 -0.29 16.43
C LYS A 87 -2.84 -0.69 15.03
N TYR A 88 -2.78 0.29 14.14
CA TYR A 88 -2.39 0.08 12.76
C TYR A 88 -1.32 1.07 12.30
N ALA A 89 -0.42 0.60 11.45
CA ALA A 89 0.45 1.43 10.63
C ALA A 89 -0.05 1.40 9.18
N VAL A 90 0.04 2.55 8.50
CA VAL A 90 -0.38 2.70 7.10
C VAL A 90 0.79 3.16 6.25
N LEU A 91 0.95 2.53 5.09
CA LEU A 91 1.88 2.99 4.05
C LEU A 91 1.09 3.24 2.76
N ILE A 92 1.17 4.48 2.29
CA ILE A 92 0.72 4.92 0.97
C ILE A 92 1.92 4.91 0.04
N ASN A 93 1.94 4.00 -0.91
CA ASN A 93 3.09 3.81 -1.79
C ASN A 93 2.75 4.16 -3.24
N GLY A 94 3.40 5.18 -3.79
CA GLY A 94 3.33 5.46 -5.22
C GLY A 94 4.11 4.42 -6.02
N MET A 95 3.53 3.99 -7.15
CA MET A 95 4.13 2.96 -8.02
C MET A 95 5.17 3.50 -9.00
N GLY A 96 5.48 4.79 -8.96
CA GLY A 96 6.48 5.42 -9.83
C GLY A 96 6.04 6.79 -10.30
N ALA A 97 5.08 6.83 -11.23
CA ALA A 97 4.66 8.05 -11.90
C ALA A 97 3.51 8.82 -11.22
N THR A 98 2.91 8.28 -10.15
CA THR A 98 1.86 8.99 -9.41
C THR A 98 2.45 10.17 -8.62
N PRO A 99 2.05 11.42 -8.90
CA PRO A 99 2.55 12.60 -8.20
C PRO A 99 2.35 12.51 -6.68
N LEU A 100 3.30 13.05 -5.92
CA LEU A 100 3.22 13.06 -4.46
C LEU A 100 1.93 13.75 -3.94
N MET A 101 1.45 14.78 -4.65
CA MET A 101 0.18 15.43 -4.31
C MET A 101 -1.02 14.48 -4.40
N GLU A 102 -1.06 13.60 -5.40
CA GLU A 102 -2.14 12.61 -5.56
C GLU A 102 -2.03 11.53 -4.48
N GLN A 103 -0.81 11.14 -4.10
CA GLN A 103 -0.59 10.23 -2.97
C GLN A 103 -1.10 10.82 -1.65
N TYR A 104 -0.94 12.13 -1.41
CA TYR A 104 -1.50 12.80 -0.23
C TYR A 104 -3.02 12.97 -0.30
N VAL A 105 -3.60 13.22 -1.47
CA VAL A 105 -5.08 13.23 -1.65
C VAL A 105 -5.65 11.83 -1.36
N PHE A 106 -5.05 10.79 -1.92
CA PHE A 106 -5.41 9.41 -1.63
C PHE A 106 -5.22 9.07 -0.15
N GLY A 107 -4.11 9.51 0.45
CA GLY A 107 -3.84 9.35 1.88
C GLY A 107 -4.89 10.03 2.76
N ASN A 108 -5.38 11.22 2.40
CA ASN A 108 -6.49 11.86 3.10
C ASN A 108 -7.75 10.97 3.06
N ASP A 109 -8.12 10.50 1.87
CA ASP A 109 -9.30 9.65 1.71
C ASP A 109 -9.16 8.32 2.48
N VAL A 110 -7.96 7.74 2.56
CA VAL A 110 -7.67 6.56 3.39
C VAL A 110 -7.89 6.85 4.88
N LEU A 111 -7.40 7.98 5.38
CA LEU A 111 -7.58 8.35 6.79
C LEU A 111 -9.07 8.59 7.12
N ASP A 112 -9.81 9.27 6.24
CA ASP A 112 -11.26 9.47 6.38
C ASP A 112 -12.01 8.12 6.40
N ALA A 113 -11.64 7.19 5.52
CA ALA A 113 -12.26 5.87 5.44
C ALA A 113 -11.96 4.98 6.66
N LEU A 114 -10.74 5.04 7.20
CA LEU A 114 -10.37 4.34 8.43
C LEU A 114 -11.06 4.95 9.66
N GLU A 115 -11.14 6.29 9.73
CA GLU A 115 -11.83 6.99 10.83
C GLU A 115 -13.33 6.65 10.85
N ALA A 116 -13.97 6.52 9.68
CA ALA A 116 -15.35 6.07 9.58
C ALA A 116 -15.57 4.64 10.16
N LYS A 117 -14.52 3.81 10.22
CA LYS A 117 -14.50 2.50 10.89
C LYS A 117 -14.06 2.56 12.36
N GLY A 118 -13.76 3.74 12.88
CA GLY A 118 -13.22 3.95 14.23
C GLY A 118 -11.74 3.64 14.37
N VAL A 119 -11.03 3.43 13.25
CA VAL A 119 -9.60 3.11 13.23
C VAL A 119 -8.80 4.37 12.99
N LYS A 120 -7.83 4.65 13.87
CA LYS A 120 -6.87 5.74 13.69
C LYS A 120 -5.45 5.18 13.65
N PRO A 121 -4.77 5.22 12.50
CA PRO A 121 -3.39 4.74 12.41
C PRO A 121 -2.47 5.49 13.37
N VAL A 122 -1.57 4.75 14.01
CA VAL A 122 -0.55 5.29 14.94
C VAL A 122 0.77 5.60 14.23
N PHE A 123 0.90 5.14 12.98
CA PHE A 123 2.01 5.44 12.09
C PHE A 123 1.48 5.58 10.66
N THR A 124 1.94 6.59 9.93
CA THR A 124 1.56 6.80 8.54
C THR A 124 2.76 7.26 7.74
N LYS A 125 2.93 6.69 6.56
CA LYS A 125 4.03 7.00 5.65
C LYS A 125 3.50 7.10 4.22
N ALA A 126 3.98 8.08 3.46
CA ALA A 126 3.53 8.32 2.09
C ALA A 126 4.72 8.68 1.19
N GLY A 127 4.79 8.10 0.00
CA GLY A 127 5.88 8.32 -0.96
C GLY A 127 6.13 7.13 -1.87
N ASN A 128 7.19 7.21 -2.67
CA ASN A 128 7.63 6.13 -3.55
C ASN A 128 8.66 5.26 -2.83
N TYR A 129 8.22 4.13 -2.27
CA TYR A 129 9.08 3.21 -1.50
C TYR A 129 9.34 1.88 -2.21
N MET A 130 8.36 1.39 -2.96
CA MET A 130 8.45 0.22 -3.82
C MET A 130 7.71 0.50 -5.13
N THR A 131 8.45 0.96 -6.13
CA THR A 131 7.91 1.37 -7.44
C THR A 131 7.92 0.23 -8.45
N SER A 132 7.16 0.39 -9.54
CA SER A 132 7.24 -0.38 -10.79
C SER A 132 7.61 0.59 -11.93
N ILE A 133 8.89 0.96 -12.03
CA ILE A 133 9.42 1.91 -13.04
C ILE A 133 8.57 3.19 -13.13
N GLU A 134 7.89 3.44 -14.25
CA GLU A 134 7.04 4.59 -14.52
C GLU A 134 5.54 4.29 -14.42
N MET A 135 5.16 3.17 -13.79
CA MET A 135 3.76 2.84 -13.52
C MET A 135 3.07 4.01 -12.78
N ALA A 136 1.99 4.53 -13.36
CA ALA A 136 1.07 5.37 -12.62
C ALA A 136 0.14 4.46 -11.84
N GLY A 137 0.20 4.54 -10.52
CA GLY A 137 -0.53 3.65 -9.62
C GLY A 137 -0.17 3.90 -8.17
N ILE A 138 -0.97 3.34 -7.28
CA ILE A 138 -0.79 3.48 -5.84
C ILE A 138 -1.08 2.15 -5.16
N SER A 139 -0.33 1.83 -4.12
CA SER A 139 -0.64 0.72 -3.23
C SER A 139 -0.85 1.19 -1.81
N LEU A 140 -1.80 0.55 -1.15
CA LEU A 140 -2.14 0.76 0.24
C LEU A 140 -1.71 -0.47 1.03
N THR A 141 -0.84 -0.27 2.00
CA THR A 141 -0.48 -1.28 2.99
C THR A 141 -1.08 -0.89 4.33
N ILE A 142 -1.75 -1.84 4.98
CA ILE A 142 -2.15 -1.76 6.38
C ILE A 142 -1.42 -2.85 7.15
N PHE A 143 -0.81 -2.46 8.27
CA PHE A 143 -0.10 -3.35 9.16
C PHE A 143 -0.69 -3.26 10.57
N GLU A 144 -1.33 -4.34 11.03
CA GLU A 144 -1.78 -4.46 12.41
C GLU A 144 -0.57 -4.61 13.34
N LEU A 145 -0.45 -3.72 14.32
CA LEU A 145 0.63 -3.75 15.31
C LEU A 145 0.19 -4.62 16.49
N ALA A 146 0.42 -5.93 16.37
CA ALA A 146 0.03 -6.91 17.40
C ALA A 146 0.82 -6.76 18.72
N GLU A 147 1.99 -6.13 18.67
CA GLU A 147 2.77 -5.78 19.87
C GLU A 147 3.14 -4.29 19.86
N ASP A 148 3.00 -3.63 21.01
CA ASP A 148 3.29 -2.19 21.14
C ASP A 148 4.71 -1.81 20.70
N LYS A 149 5.69 -2.68 20.96
CA LYS A 149 7.10 -2.49 20.58
C LYS A 149 7.32 -2.35 19.06
N TRP A 150 6.38 -2.84 18.23
CA TRP A 150 6.51 -2.72 16.77
C TRP A 150 6.40 -1.26 16.32
N LEU A 151 5.64 -0.42 17.05
CA LEU A 151 5.62 1.03 16.82
C LEU A 151 6.98 1.66 17.15
N ASP A 152 7.64 1.20 18.21
CA ASP A 152 8.99 1.68 18.55
C ASP A 152 9.99 1.33 17.46
N TYR A 153 9.87 0.15 16.84
CA TYR A 153 10.72 -0.26 15.72
C TYR A 153 10.49 0.58 14.46
N LEU A 154 9.25 0.93 14.15
CA LEU A 154 8.92 1.81 13.01
C LEU A 154 9.48 3.23 13.19
N ASN A 155 9.52 3.71 14.43
CA ASN A 155 10.04 5.04 14.79
C ASN A 155 11.55 5.04 15.11
N TYR A 156 12.20 3.87 15.14
CA TYR A 156 13.60 3.79 15.48
C TYR A 156 14.42 4.48 14.39
N PRO A 157 15.36 5.39 14.74
CA PRO A 157 16.15 6.11 13.76
C PRO A 157 17.02 5.14 12.95
N VAL A 158 16.97 5.27 11.63
CA VAL A 158 17.79 4.47 10.71
C VAL A 158 18.57 5.39 9.78
N GLU A 159 19.79 4.96 9.42
CA GLU A 159 20.63 5.66 8.45
C GLU A 159 20.52 4.94 7.10
N THR A 160 19.53 5.35 6.31
CA THR A 160 19.28 4.80 4.97
C THR A 160 18.82 5.91 4.01
N ILE A 161 18.81 5.63 2.71
CA ILE A 161 18.51 6.63 1.68
C ILE A 161 17.04 7.07 1.69
N ALA A 162 16.11 6.18 2.06
CA ALA A 162 14.67 6.38 1.77
C ALA A 162 13.74 5.81 2.86
N TRP A 163 14.12 5.92 4.13
CA TRP A 163 13.22 5.67 5.28
C TRP A 163 12.84 6.98 5.97
#